data_AF-A0A256ZV00-F1
#
_entry.id   AF-A0A256ZV00-F1
#
_cell.length_a   1.000
_cell.length_b   1.000
_cell.length_c   1.000
_cell.angle_alpha   90.00
_cell.angle_beta   90.00
_cell.angle_gamma   90.00
#
_symmetry.space_group_name_H-M   'P 1'
#
loop_
_entity.id
_entity.type
_entity.pdbx_description
1 polymer ?
#
loop_
_entity_poly.entity_id
_entity_poly.type
_entity_poly.pdbx_seq_one_letter_code
_entity_poly.pdbx_strand_id
1 'polypeptide(L)'
;MLAKPLRKAIEEKGFQTPTEPQKKAIPLILKGENVLLIAPTATGKTEAAILPILNMFITSPEKQKPGIKILYVTPLRALNRDLMERLEWWCKKLDVNVAVRHGDTSITERSKQARRPPDMLITTPETLQAILPGKIMRKHLRTVRWVIVDEVHELACDKRGSQLSLGLERLRWIVGKDFQVVGLSATIGSPEKVAKFLVGTNRECKIVKVPIARDVKLQIIYAKPSKEDYVISTKLYTHPEVAARLRVMKELIEKHKSVLLFTNTRSIAEVLASRFKVWDVDYPVSIHHGSLSKPSRIWAEKGLKEGELKGLVCTSSLELGIDVGRIDLVIQYNSPRQVTRLVQRVGRSGHRIGRIPKGVIMTIDADDTLEAMVIARKALNDELEPVIIPEKPYDALAHQIAGLLTQKKRWYYDEVLMMFKEAYPYRNLSKEDLEKVLLYMHTRYPRIAWVSFEDQVFLRPQKLKNLYEYYFENLSMIPDEKQYL
;
A
#
# COMPACT_ATOMS: atom_id res chain seq x y z
N MET A 1 -24.61 12.49 -15.69
CA MET A 1 -24.67 11.08 -16.13
C MET A 1 -23.32 10.64 -16.68
N LEU A 2 -22.93 9.37 -16.53
CA LEU A 2 -21.68 8.84 -17.09
C LEU A 2 -21.71 8.82 -18.63
N ALA A 3 -20.55 9.02 -19.25
CA ALA A 3 -20.37 9.03 -20.69
C ALA A 3 -20.78 7.70 -21.34
N LYS A 4 -21.30 7.75 -22.57
CA LYS A 4 -21.80 6.58 -23.31
C LYS A 4 -20.78 5.43 -23.44
N PRO A 5 -19.48 5.68 -23.72
CA PRO A 5 -18.48 4.60 -23.79
C PRO A 5 -18.32 3.86 -22.46
N LEU A 6 -18.33 4.60 -21.35
CA LEU A 6 -18.20 4.02 -20.01
C LEU A 6 -19.43 3.20 -19.61
N ARG A 7 -20.64 3.69 -19.92
CA ARG A 7 -21.88 2.93 -19.66
C ARG A 7 -21.90 1.60 -20.40
N LYS A 8 -21.52 1.59 -21.68
CA LYS A 8 -21.38 0.34 -22.46
C LYS A 8 -20.35 -0.61 -21.85
N ALA A 9 -19.21 -0.09 -21.40
CA ALA A 9 -18.19 -0.92 -20.75
C ALA A 9 -18.69 -1.51 -19.41
N ILE A 10 -19.46 -0.75 -18.63
CA ILE A 10 -20.07 -1.22 -17.38
C ILE A 10 -21.05 -2.38 -17.66
N GLU A 11 -21.91 -2.23 -18.67
CA GLU A 11 -22.85 -3.27 -19.11
C GLU A 11 -22.11 -4.54 -19.58
N GLU A 12 -21.09 -4.40 -20.43
CA GLU A 12 -20.31 -5.53 -20.96
C GLU A 12 -19.55 -6.29 -19.86
N LYS A 13 -19.07 -5.57 -18.84
CA LYS A 13 -18.37 -6.18 -17.70
C LYS A 13 -19.33 -6.83 -16.69
N GLY A 14 -20.65 -6.71 -16.90
CA GLY A 14 -21.68 -7.33 -16.08
C GLY A 14 -22.03 -6.58 -14.79
N PHE A 15 -21.68 -5.29 -14.67
CA PHE A 15 -22.04 -4.48 -13.51
C PHE A 15 -23.49 -4.01 -13.64
N GLN A 16 -24.42 -4.69 -12.95
CA GLN A 16 -25.85 -4.36 -12.98
C GLN A 16 -26.20 -3.17 -12.09
N THR A 17 -25.68 -3.15 -10.87
CA THR A 17 -25.93 -2.08 -9.88
C THR A 17 -24.65 -1.70 -9.16
N PRO A 18 -24.43 -0.40 -8.87
CA PRO A 18 -23.26 0.03 -8.11
C PRO A 18 -23.31 -0.54 -6.68
N THR A 19 -22.15 -0.93 -6.15
CA THR A 19 -22.02 -1.34 -4.75
C THR A 19 -22.17 -0.14 -3.82
N GLU A 20 -22.41 -0.36 -2.52
CA GLU A 20 -22.52 0.72 -1.53
C GLU A 20 -21.34 1.73 -1.53
N PRO A 21 -20.06 1.31 -1.55
CA PRO A 21 -18.96 2.28 -1.68
C PRO A 21 -19.01 3.05 -3.00
N GLN A 22 -19.42 2.42 -4.11
CA GLN A 22 -19.55 3.08 -5.40
C GLN A 22 -20.66 4.14 -5.38
N LYS A 23 -21.85 3.80 -4.84
CA LYS A 23 -22.98 4.73 -4.71
C LYS A 23 -22.60 5.99 -3.93
N LYS A 24 -21.83 5.84 -2.84
CA LYS A 24 -21.44 6.95 -1.97
C LYS A 24 -20.26 7.76 -2.51
N ALA A 25 -19.24 7.12 -3.09
CA ALA A 25 -18.02 7.80 -3.52
C ALA A 25 -18.12 8.43 -4.92
N ILE A 26 -18.75 7.75 -5.89
CA ILE A 26 -18.78 8.19 -7.29
C ILE A 26 -19.32 9.62 -7.45
N PRO A 27 -20.45 10.02 -6.81
CA PRO A 27 -20.99 11.37 -6.96
C PRO A 27 -20.02 12.46 -6.45
N LEU A 28 -19.32 12.22 -5.35
CA LEU A 28 -18.36 13.16 -4.78
C LEU A 28 -17.14 13.31 -5.69
N ILE A 29 -16.62 12.19 -6.21
CA ILE A 29 -15.46 12.21 -7.10
C ILE A 29 -15.81 12.92 -8.41
N LEU A 30 -17.01 12.72 -8.97
CA LEU A 30 -17.46 13.43 -10.18
C LEU A 30 -17.60 14.95 -10.00
N LYS A 31 -17.81 15.43 -8.76
CA LYS A 31 -17.82 16.87 -8.44
C LYS A 31 -16.41 17.48 -8.37
N GLY A 32 -15.36 16.66 -8.45
CA GLY A 32 -13.98 17.10 -8.28
C GLY A 32 -13.53 17.20 -6.81
N GLU A 33 -14.34 16.70 -5.86
CA GLU A 33 -13.99 16.72 -4.44
C GLU A 33 -12.88 15.71 -4.13
N ASN A 34 -11.95 16.04 -3.22
CA ASN A 34 -11.04 15.02 -2.70
C ASN A 34 -11.82 14.05 -1.81
N VAL A 35 -11.52 12.75 -1.92
CA VAL A 35 -12.27 11.71 -1.21
C VAL A 35 -11.33 10.73 -0.54
N LEU A 36 -11.57 10.43 0.73
CA LEU A 36 -11.02 9.26 1.42
C LEU A 36 -12.11 8.20 1.52
N LEU A 37 -12.01 7.15 0.71
CA LEU A 37 -12.93 6.01 0.72
C LEU A 37 -12.39 4.90 1.63
N ILE A 38 -13.10 4.66 2.72
CA ILE A 38 -12.85 3.58 3.67
C ILE A 38 -13.95 2.54 3.48
N ALA A 39 -13.58 1.41 2.88
CA ALA A 39 -14.51 0.31 2.67
C ALA A 39 -13.79 -1.04 2.71
N PRO A 40 -14.49 -2.14 3.04
CA PRO A 40 -13.88 -3.46 3.09
C PRO A 40 -13.25 -3.86 1.75
N THR A 41 -12.31 -4.79 1.79
CA THR A 41 -11.74 -5.43 0.60
C THR A 41 -12.85 -6.11 -0.23
N ALA A 42 -12.62 -6.28 -1.53
CA ALA A 42 -13.60 -6.90 -2.46
C ALA A 42 -14.97 -6.20 -2.60
N THR A 43 -15.16 -4.98 -2.09
CA THR A 43 -16.42 -4.22 -2.24
C THR A 43 -16.45 -3.29 -3.46
N GLY A 44 -15.43 -3.33 -4.32
CA GLY A 44 -15.34 -2.50 -5.52
C GLY A 44 -14.78 -1.10 -5.28
N LYS A 45 -13.93 -0.90 -4.26
CA LYS A 45 -13.23 0.37 -3.97
C LYS A 45 -12.47 0.93 -5.17
N THR A 46 -11.75 0.07 -5.88
CA THR A 46 -10.96 0.47 -7.05
C THR A 46 -11.86 1.04 -8.14
N GLU A 47 -12.99 0.39 -8.46
CA GLU A 47 -13.96 0.91 -9.42
C GLU A 47 -14.65 2.19 -8.92
N ALA A 48 -14.93 2.28 -7.62
CA ALA A 48 -15.51 3.48 -7.02
C ALA A 48 -14.63 4.72 -7.25
N ALA A 49 -13.30 4.53 -7.31
CA ALA A 49 -12.33 5.59 -7.61
C ALA A 49 -12.12 5.79 -9.11
N ILE A 50 -11.86 4.70 -9.85
CA ILE A 50 -11.35 4.80 -11.22
C ILE A 50 -12.44 5.12 -12.24
N LEU A 51 -13.66 4.60 -12.09
CA LEU A 51 -14.74 4.83 -13.06
C LEU A 51 -15.13 6.32 -13.16
N PRO A 52 -15.33 7.07 -12.07
CA PRO A 52 -15.61 8.51 -12.18
C PRO A 52 -14.42 9.30 -12.73
N ILE A 53 -13.19 8.93 -12.40
CA ILE A 53 -11.98 9.58 -12.94
C ILE A 53 -11.84 9.32 -14.44
N LEU A 54 -12.03 8.07 -14.88
CA LEU A 54 -12.04 7.71 -16.31
C LEU A 54 -13.14 8.45 -17.05
N ASN A 55 -14.34 8.58 -16.47
CA ASN A 55 -15.42 9.38 -17.02
C ASN A 55 -14.97 10.82 -17.27
N MET A 56 -14.43 11.49 -16.24
CA MET A 56 -13.95 12.87 -16.35
C MET A 56 -12.80 13.01 -17.35
N PHE A 57 -11.91 12.02 -17.43
CA PHE A 57 -10.79 12.01 -18.36
C PHE A 57 -11.26 11.89 -19.82
N ILE A 58 -12.12 10.93 -20.14
CA ILE A 58 -12.55 10.71 -21.54
C ILE A 58 -13.47 11.81 -22.07
N THR A 59 -14.15 12.55 -21.18
CA THR A 59 -14.95 13.73 -21.56
C THR A 59 -14.14 15.02 -21.56
N SER A 60 -12.88 14.98 -21.14
CA SER A 60 -12.02 16.17 -21.05
C SER A 60 -11.28 16.39 -22.37
N PRO A 61 -11.16 17.65 -22.85
CA PRO A 61 -10.37 17.97 -24.04
C PRO A 61 -8.89 17.63 -23.87
N GLU A 62 -8.41 17.52 -22.63
CA GLU A 62 -7.05 17.09 -22.29
C GLU A 62 -6.73 15.65 -22.69
N LYS A 63 -7.74 14.80 -23.05
CA LYS A 63 -7.49 13.42 -23.51
C LYS A 63 -6.49 13.37 -24.67
N GLN A 64 -6.61 14.31 -25.61
CA GLN A 64 -5.79 14.32 -26.82
C GLN A 64 -4.38 14.90 -26.60
N LYS A 65 -4.14 15.61 -25.50
CA LYS A 65 -2.84 16.24 -25.23
C LYS A 65 -1.87 15.19 -24.65
N PRO A 66 -0.57 15.20 -25.00
CA PRO A 66 0.39 14.29 -24.41
C PRO A 66 0.64 14.61 -22.93
N GLY A 67 0.98 13.60 -22.13
CA GLY A 67 1.32 13.75 -20.71
C GLY A 67 0.60 12.74 -19.81
N ILE A 68 0.92 12.75 -18.53
CA ILE A 68 0.30 11.89 -17.51
C ILE A 68 -0.81 12.70 -16.83
N LYS A 69 -2.05 12.20 -16.83
CA LYS A 69 -3.22 12.90 -16.26
C LYS A 69 -3.70 12.25 -14.99
N ILE A 70 -3.55 10.92 -14.91
CA ILE A 70 -3.93 10.10 -13.78
C ILE A 70 -2.66 9.47 -13.20
N LEU A 71 -2.38 9.74 -11.94
CA LEU A 71 -1.30 9.10 -11.20
C LEU A 71 -1.92 8.16 -10.17
N TYR A 72 -1.61 6.87 -10.24
CA TYR A 72 -2.07 5.88 -9.27
C TYR A 72 -0.88 5.42 -8.43
N VAL A 73 -0.89 5.69 -7.13
CA VAL A 73 0.18 5.36 -6.20
C VAL A 73 -0.25 4.17 -5.34
N THR A 74 0.54 3.09 -5.39
CA THR A 74 0.37 1.90 -4.55
C THR A 74 1.52 1.76 -3.56
N PRO A 75 1.30 1.29 -2.32
CA PRO A 75 2.38 1.16 -1.35
C PRO A 75 3.32 -0.01 -1.66
N LEU A 76 2.84 -1.04 -2.37
CA LEU A 76 3.59 -2.26 -2.65
C LEU A 76 3.60 -2.59 -4.14
N ARG A 77 4.77 -2.99 -4.64
CA ARG A 77 4.95 -3.40 -6.04
C ARG A 77 4.08 -4.60 -6.45
N ALA A 78 3.86 -5.53 -5.52
CA ALA A 78 3.08 -6.73 -5.77
C ALA A 78 1.62 -6.42 -6.16
N LEU A 79 1.06 -5.30 -5.66
CA LEU A 79 -0.30 -4.86 -6.00
C LEU A 79 -0.41 -4.33 -7.44
N ASN A 80 0.70 -3.92 -8.05
CA ASN A 80 0.66 -3.27 -9.36
C ASN A 80 0.26 -4.23 -10.48
N ARG A 81 0.65 -5.52 -10.41
CA ARG A 81 0.33 -6.50 -11.44
C ARG A 81 -1.17 -6.74 -11.50
N ASP A 82 -1.76 -7.07 -10.36
CA ASP A 82 -3.18 -7.39 -10.26
C ASP A 82 -4.05 -6.14 -10.55
N LEU A 83 -3.60 -4.97 -10.10
CA LEU A 83 -4.23 -3.70 -10.47
C LEU A 83 -4.13 -3.44 -11.98
N MET A 84 -2.98 -3.69 -12.60
CA MET A 84 -2.79 -3.51 -14.04
C MET A 84 -3.72 -4.42 -14.84
N GLU A 85 -3.78 -5.72 -14.53
CA GLU A 85 -4.69 -6.68 -15.19
C GLU A 85 -6.16 -6.23 -15.07
N ARG A 86 -6.55 -5.76 -13.88
CA ARG A 86 -7.89 -5.23 -13.61
C ARG A 86 -8.20 -3.98 -14.42
N LEU A 87 -7.25 -3.04 -14.51
CA LEU A 87 -7.42 -1.75 -15.18
C LEU A 87 -7.26 -1.84 -16.70
N GLU A 88 -6.43 -2.74 -17.21
CA GLU A 88 -6.12 -2.88 -18.63
C GLU A 88 -7.39 -3.09 -19.47
N TRP A 89 -8.33 -3.89 -18.97
CA TRP A 89 -9.62 -4.09 -19.66
C TRP A 89 -10.41 -2.78 -19.80
N TRP A 90 -10.54 -2.01 -18.72
CA TRP A 90 -11.25 -0.72 -18.73
C TRP A 90 -10.54 0.28 -19.63
N CYS A 91 -9.21 0.39 -19.49
CA CYS A 91 -8.38 1.30 -20.24
C CYS A 91 -8.42 0.99 -21.75
N LYS A 92 -8.34 -0.27 -22.15
CA LYS A 92 -8.46 -0.69 -23.55
C LYS A 92 -9.83 -0.33 -24.14
N LYS A 93 -10.92 -0.57 -23.40
CA LYS A 93 -12.28 -0.25 -23.85
C LYS A 93 -12.55 1.25 -24.01
N LEU A 94 -11.85 2.07 -23.22
CA LEU A 94 -12.02 3.53 -23.21
C LEU A 94 -10.94 4.28 -23.99
N ASP A 95 -10.03 3.53 -24.64
CA ASP A 95 -8.88 4.08 -25.36
C ASP A 95 -8.05 5.01 -24.45
N VAL A 96 -7.57 4.45 -23.33
CA VAL A 96 -6.74 5.09 -22.32
C VAL A 96 -5.43 4.32 -22.22
N ASN A 97 -4.29 4.99 -22.37
CA ASN A 97 -3.00 4.33 -22.22
C ASN A 97 -2.63 4.23 -20.74
N VAL A 98 -2.49 3.01 -20.23
CA VAL A 98 -2.05 2.74 -18.85
C VAL A 98 -0.69 2.04 -18.86
N ALA A 99 0.21 2.43 -17.96
CA ALA A 99 1.48 1.75 -17.77
C ALA A 99 1.89 1.74 -16.30
N VAL A 100 2.71 0.76 -15.94
CA VAL A 100 3.30 0.62 -14.61
C VAL A 100 4.76 1.08 -14.63
N ARG A 101 5.17 1.84 -13.62
CA ARG A 101 6.58 2.17 -13.37
C ARG A 101 6.92 1.98 -11.90
N HIS A 102 7.83 1.06 -11.63
CA HIS A 102 8.38 0.76 -10.30
C HIS A 102 9.89 0.46 -10.39
N GLY A 103 10.52 0.10 -9.27
CA GLY A 103 11.95 -0.22 -9.21
C GLY A 103 12.42 -1.30 -10.21
N ASP A 104 11.58 -2.31 -10.48
CA ASP A 104 11.95 -3.40 -11.42
C ASP A 104 11.63 -3.09 -12.90
N THR A 105 11.10 -1.90 -13.23
CA THR A 105 10.82 -1.55 -14.64
C THR A 105 12.15 -1.39 -15.39
N SER A 106 12.29 -2.06 -16.53
CA SER A 106 13.54 -2.05 -17.32
C SER A 106 13.90 -0.65 -17.84
N ILE A 107 15.19 -0.42 -18.11
CA ILE A 107 15.67 0.86 -18.66
C ILE A 107 15.01 1.16 -20.02
N THR A 108 14.82 0.15 -20.85
CA THR A 108 14.14 0.25 -22.15
C THR A 108 12.71 0.74 -21.99
N GLU A 109 11.95 0.13 -21.05
CA GLU A 109 10.57 0.52 -20.80
C GLU A 109 10.48 1.93 -20.18
N ARG A 110 11.37 2.28 -19.24
CA ARG A 110 11.46 3.65 -18.70
C ARG A 110 11.73 4.69 -19.79
N SER A 111 12.57 4.35 -20.77
CA SER A 111 12.91 5.22 -21.90
C SER A 111 11.73 5.38 -22.85
N LYS A 112 11.01 4.29 -23.13
CA LYS A 112 9.76 4.31 -23.91
C LYS A 112 8.72 5.20 -23.25
N GLN A 113 8.49 5.04 -21.96
CA GLN A 113 7.55 5.86 -21.18
C GLN A 113 7.95 7.34 -21.15
N ALA A 114 9.25 7.67 -21.12
CA ALA A 114 9.70 9.05 -21.20
C ALA A 114 9.44 9.68 -22.58
N ARG A 115 9.61 8.91 -23.67
CA ARG A 115 9.34 9.37 -25.04
C ARG A 115 7.85 9.48 -25.33
N ARG A 116 7.07 8.47 -24.92
CA ARG A 116 5.61 8.38 -25.09
C ARG A 116 4.97 8.05 -23.74
N PRO A 117 4.58 9.07 -22.94
CA PRO A 117 4.00 8.84 -21.62
C PRO A 117 2.63 8.18 -21.74
N PRO A 118 2.23 7.35 -20.75
CA PRO A 118 0.85 6.89 -20.64
C PRO A 118 -0.06 8.03 -20.17
N ASP A 119 -1.37 7.88 -20.37
CA ASP A 119 -2.38 8.75 -19.80
C ASP A 119 -2.53 8.52 -18.28
N MET A 120 -2.41 7.24 -17.89
CA MET A 120 -2.41 6.77 -16.51
C MET A 120 -1.08 6.09 -16.16
N LEU A 121 -0.40 6.59 -15.12
CA LEU A 121 0.81 5.97 -14.59
C LEU A 121 0.54 5.35 -13.22
N ILE A 122 0.70 4.02 -13.13
CA ILE A 122 0.69 3.29 -11.86
C ILE A 122 2.12 3.23 -11.32
N THR A 123 2.34 3.65 -10.08
CA THR A 123 3.69 3.76 -9.49
C THR A 123 3.70 3.55 -7.98
N THR A 124 4.89 3.57 -7.38
CA THR A 124 5.08 3.53 -5.92
C THR A 124 5.57 4.89 -5.41
N PRO A 125 5.46 5.20 -4.10
CA PRO A 125 6.00 6.43 -3.53
C PRO A 125 7.46 6.67 -3.91
N GLU A 126 8.32 5.66 -3.77
CA GLU A 126 9.77 5.74 -4.04
C GLU A 126 10.02 6.00 -5.53
N THR A 127 9.23 5.39 -6.39
CA THR A 127 9.38 5.56 -7.84
C THR A 127 8.90 6.93 -8.30
N LEU A 128 7.84 7.47 -7.68
CA LEU A 128 7.45 8.87 -7.88
C LEU A 128 8.60 9.82 -7.52
N GLN A 129 9.29 9.58 -6.39
CA GLN A 129 10.48 10.35 -6.01
C GLN A 129 11.58 10.31 -7.08
N ALA A 130 11.83 9.16 -7.69
CA ALA A 130 12.80 9.02 -8.79
C ALA A 130 12.37 9.78 -10.07
N ILE A 131 11.06 9.94 -10.31
CA ILE A 131 10.53 10.56 -11.52
C ILE A 131 10.49 12.09 -11.41
N LEU A 132 10.17 12.65 -10.23
CA LEU A 132 10.01 14.10 -10.01
C LEU A 132 11.22 14.96 -10.48
N PRO A 133 12.48 14.53 -10.27
CA PRO A 133 13.65 15.23 -10.81
C PRO A 133 13.81 15.16 -12.33
N GLY A 134 13.31 14.12 -12.99
CA GLY A 134 13.59 13.85 -14.40
C GLY A 134 13.02 14.92 -15.33
N LYS A 135 13.87 15.66 -16.07
CA LYS A 135 13.45 16.80 -16.92
C LYS A 135 12.32 16.46 -17.89
N ILE A 136 12.40 15.31 -18.56
CA ILE A 136 11.38 14.86 -19.53
C ILE A 136 10.09 14.47 -18.79
N MET A 137 10.20 13.60 -17.78
CA MET A 137 9.04 13.15 -17.03
C MET A 137 8.31 14.29 -16.32
N ARG A 138 9.04 15.29 -15.82
CA ARG A 138 8.46 16.50 -15.22
C ARG A 138 7.56 17.25 -16.19
N LYS A 139 7.88 17.29 -17.49
CA LYS A 139 7.00 17.88 -18.52
C LYS A 139 5.67 17.12 -18.59
N HIS A 140 5.71 15.79 -18.53
CA HIS A 140 4.52 14.95 -18.56
C HIS A 140 3.72 15.01 -17.26
N LEU A 141 4.38 15.19 -16.11
CA LEU A 141 3.72 15.34 -14.81
C LEU A 141 2.97 16.66 -14.66
N ARG A 142 3.29 17.70 -15.44
CA ARG A 142 2.57 19.00 -15.43
C ARG A 142 1.09 18.86 -15.78
N THR A 143 0.70 17.79 -16.46
CA THR A 143 -0.69 17.56 -16.89
C THR A 143 -1.50 16.75 -15.89
N VAL A 144 -0.93 16.37 -14.74
CA VAL A 144 -1.65 15.58 -13.72
C VAL A 144 -2.85 16.37 -13.20
N ARG A 145 -4.00 15.70 -13.16
CA ARG A 145 -5.27 16.24 -12.65
C ARG A 145 -5.89 15.39 -11.56
N TRP A 146 -5.56 14.10 -11.55
CA TRP A 146 -6.09 13.12 -10.60
C TRP A 146 -4.95 12.29 -10.03
N VAL A 147 -4.92 12.18 -8.70
CA VAL A 147 -4.02 11.30 -7.97
C VAL A 147 -4.84 10.33 -7.14
N ILE A 148 -4.60 9.04 -7.31
CA ILE A 148 -5.17 7.98 -6.48
C ILE A 148 -4.06 7.48 -5.57
N VAL A 149 -4.32 7.43 -4.27
CA VAL A 149 -3.42 6.81 -3.30
C VAL A 149 -4.13 5.60 -2.70
N ASP A 150 -3.66 4.42 -3.06
CA ASP A 150 -4.26 3.16 -2.60
C ASP A 150 -3.65 2.70 -1.28
N GLU A 151 -4.43 1.94 -0.51
CA GLU A 151 -4.09 1.42 0.81
C GLU A 151 -3.38 2.47 1.70
N VAL A 152 -3.99 3.65 1.84
CA VAL A 152 -3.39 4.82 2.53
C VAL A 152 -2.95 4.52 3.97
N HIS A 153 -3.60 3.56 4.64
CA HIS A 153 -3.25 3.14 6.00
C HIS A 153 -1.83 2.57 6.11
N GLU A 154 -1.31 1.95 5.06
CA GLU A 154 0.07 1.43 5.03
C GLU A 154 1.11 2.55 5.00
N LEU A 155 0.72 3.74 4.55
CA LEU A 155 1.62 4.87 4.40
C LEU A 155 1.49 5.86 5.55
N ALA A 156 0.28 6.03 6.11
CA ALA A 156 0.02 7.09 7.09
C ALA A 156 0.85 6.98 8.37
N CYS A 157 1.23 5.77 8.79
CA CYS A 157 1.93 5.52 10.05
C CYS A 157 3.47 5.54 9.95
N ASP A 158 4.05 5.76 8.77
CA ASP A 158 5.50 5.64 8.58
C ASP A 158 6.14 6.84 7.86
N LYS A 159 7.47 6.81 7.81
CA LYS A 159 8.27 7.85 7.14
C LYS A 159 8.10 7.83 5.61
N ARG A 160 7.70 6.70 5.00
CA ARG A 160 7.43 6.61 3.55
C ARG A 160 6.22 7.45 3.20
N GLY A 161 5.17 7.40 4.00
CA GLY A 161 4.02 8.28 3.83
C GLY A 161 4.37 9.74 4.03
N SER A 162 5.20 10.06 5.03
CA SER A 162 5.68 11.43 5.25
C SER A 162 6.45 11.96 4.03
N GLN A 163 7.29 11.12 3.42
CA GLN A 163 8.00 11.43 2.17
C GLN A 163 7.03 11.59 0.98
N LEU A 164 6.00 10.74 0.87
CA LEU A 164 4.97 10.87 -0.16
C LEU A 164 4.20 12.18 -0.01
N SER A 165 3.83 12.57 1.21
CA SER A 165 3.08 13.81 1.48
C SER A 165 3.85 15.04 0.96
N LEU A 166 5.15 15.13 1.25
CA LEU A 166 6.03 16.16 0.66
C LEU A 166 6.19 16.01 -0.87
N GLY A 167 6.28 14.77 -1.36
CA GLY A 167 6.34 14.48 -2.80
C GLY A 167 5.11 14.98 -3.56
N LEU A 168 3.92 14.91 -2.95
CA LEU A 168 2.68 15.45 -3.51
C LEU A 168 2.70 16.98 -3.55
N GLU A 169 3.23 17.67 -2.53
CA GLU A 169 3.39 19.13 -2.60
C GLU A 169 4.40 19.55 -3.66
N ARG A 170 5.51 18.80 -3.83
CA ARG A 170 6.43 19.00 -4.95
C ARG A 170 5.77 18.75 -6.31
N LEU A 171 4.88 17.77 -6.40
CA LEU A 171 4.10 17.51 -7.62
C LEU A 171 3.15 18.68 -7.91
N ARG A 172 2.46 19.24 -6.90
CA ARG A 172 1.64 20.45 -7.05
C ARG A 172 2.45 21.64 -7.53
N TRP A 173 3.65 21.84 -6.99
CA TRP A 173 4.58 22.85 -7.48
C TRP A 173 4.96 22.64 -8.96
N ILE A 174 5.19 21.39 -9.38
CA ILE A 174 5.47 21.07 -10.79
C ILE A 174 4.26 21.36 -11.68
N VAL A 175 3.06 20.96 -11.25
CA VAL A 175 1.79 21.13 -11.98
C VAL A 175 1.39 22.61 -12.06
N GLY A 176 1.71 23.41 -11.04
CA GLY A 176 1.37 24.83 -10.95
C GLY A 176 -0.08 25.12 -10.57
N LYS A 177 -0.85 24.08 -10.23
CA LYS A 177 -2.24 24.14 -9.74
C LYS A 177 -2.54 22.90 -8.92
N ASP A 178 -3.66 22.90 -8.23
CA ASP A 178 -4.10 21.73 -7.47
C ASP A 178 -4.64 20.61 -8.39
N PHE A 179 -4.65 19.40 -7.84
CA PHE A 179 -5.24 18.21 -8.45
C PHE A 179 -6.12 17.48 -7.44
N GLN A 180 -7.11 16.75 -7.96
CA GLN A 180 -8.00 15.96 -7.12
C GLN A 180 -7.26 14.73 -6.58
N VAL A 181 -7.42 14.45 -5.30
CA VAL A 181 -6.84 13.29 -4.62
C VAL A 181 -7.94 12.35 -4.14
N VAL A 182 -7.83 11.08 -4.48
CA VAL A 182 -8.72 10.00 -4.01
C VAL A 182 -7.90 8.97 -3.26
N GLY A 183 -8.13 8.84 -1.96
CA GLY A 183 -7.50 7.86 -1.08
C GLY A 183 -8.38 6.64 -0.91
N LEU A 184 -7.78 5.45 -0.97
CA LEU A 184 -8.48 4.18 -0.73
C LEU A 184 -7.89 3.50 0.50
N SER A 185 -8.76 2.96 1.35
CA SER A 185 -8.31 2.17 2.50
C SER A 185 -9.33 1.09 2.86
N ALA A 186 -8.85 -0.04 3.37
CA ALA A 186 -9.68 -1.05 4.00
C ALA A 186 -10.15 -0.65 5.40
N THR A 187 -9.22 -0.16 6.22
CA THR A 187 -9.39 0.07 7.64
C THR A 187 -8.61 1.30 8.08
N ILE A 188 -9.22 2.17 8.88
CA ILE A 188 -8.59 3.36 9.46
C ILE A 188 -9.23 3.66 10.82
N GLY A 189 -8.43 3.72 11.89
CA GLY A 189 -8.92 4.14 13.21
C GLY A 189 -8.96 5.66 13.45
N SER A 190 -8.34 6.48 12.59
CA SER A 190 -8.44 7.95 12.65
C SER A 190 -8.68 8.59 11.26
N PRO A 191 -9.88 8.44 10.69
CA PRO A 191 -10.20 8.89 9.32
C PRO A 191 -9.85 10.34 9.04
N GLU A 192 -10.09 11.24 9.99
CA GLU A 192 -9.88 12.69 9.85
C GLU A 192 -8.38 13.02 9.74
N LYS A 193 -7.55 12.35 10.55
CA LYS A 193 -6.09 12.51 10.46
C LYS A 193 -5.56 11.98 9.13
N VAL A 194 -6.06 10.83 8.67
CA VAL A 194 -5.64 10.26 7.37
C VAL A 194 -6.12 11.11 6.19
N ALA A 195 -7.31 11.71 6.28
CA ALA A 195 -7.80 12.64 5.28
C ALA A 195 -6.86 13.84 5.14
N LYS A 196 -6.45 14.45 6.25
CA LYS A 196 -5.45 15.54 6.26
C LYS A 196 -4.07 15.07 5.78
N PHE A 197 -3.63 13.88 6.16
CA PHE A 197 -2.39 13.28 5.64
C PHE A 197 -2.39 13.19 4.11
N LEU A 198 -3.52 12.79 3.53
CA LEU A 198 -3.68 12.57 2.10
C LEU A 198 -3.69 13.87 1.30
N VAL A 199 -4.45 14.88 1.73
CA VAL A 199 -4.66 16.11 0.95
C VAL A 199 -3.84 17.30 1.44
N GLY A 200 -3.25 17.23 2.63
CA GLY A 200 -2.59 18.34 3.28
C GLY A 200 -3.48 19.08 4.28
N THR A 201 -2.94 20.15 4.86
CA THR A 201 -3.57 20.87 5.99
C THR A 201 -4.76 21.75 5.56
N ASN A 202 -4.66 22.40 4.40
CA ASN A 202 -5.58 23.46 3.98
C ASN A 202 -6.57 23.02 2.88
N ARG A 203 -6.66 21.73 2.58
CA ARG A 203 -7.55 21.20 1.53
C ARG A 203 -8.65 20.37 2.17
N GLU A 204 -9.88 20.53 1.67
CA GLU A 204 -10.99 19.69 2.09
C GLU A 204 -10.86 18.27 1.53
N CYS A 205 -11.29 17.29 2.31
CA CYS A 205 -11.40 15.89 1.92
C CYS A 205 -12.66 15.27 2.52
N LYS A 206 -13.56 14.75 1.68
CA LYS A 206 -14.76 14.05 2.15
C LYS A 206 -14.41 12.63 2.53
N ILE A 207 -14.82 12.22 3.73
CA ILE A 207 -14.60 10.87 4.23
C ILE A 207 -15.84 10.04 3.94
N VAL A 208 -15.69 9.00 3.13
CA VAL A 208 -16.74 8.03 2.85
C VAL A 208 -16.40 6.75 3.60
N LYS A 209 -17.01 6.54 4.76
CA LYS A 209 -16.92 5.28 5.51
C LYS A 209 -18.09 4.39 5.15
N VAL A 210 -17.81 3.24 4.56
CA VAL A 210 -18.76 2.14 4.41
C VAL A 210 -18.51 1.16 5.54
N PRO A 211 -19.49 0.94 6.44
CA PRO A 211 -19.30 0.01 7.54
C PRO A 211 -18.98 -1.39 7.00
N ILE A 212 -18.09 -2.09 7.70
CA ILE A 212 -17.89 -3.52 7.50
C ILE A 212 -19.20 -4.18 7.93
N ALA A 213 -19.96 -4.73 6.98
CA ALA A 213 -21.18 -5.48 7.30
C ALA A 213 -20.78 -6.65 8.21
N ARG A 214 -21.23 -6.56 9.47
CA ARG A 214 -20.87 -7.41 10.59
C ARG A 214 -21.49 -8.78 10.42
N ASP A 215 -20.69 -9.71 9.92
CA ASP A 215 -20.80 -11.14 10.19
C ASP A 215 -19.40 -11.74 9.92
N VAL A 216 -18.46 -11.50 10.84
CA VAL A 216 -17.18 -12.22 10.81
C VAL A 216 -17.25 -13.34 11.84
N LYS A 217 -17.01 -14.58 11.41
CA LYS A 217 -16.88 -15.71 12.32
C LYS A 217 -15.42 -15.83 12.74
N LEU A 218 -15.12 -15.36 13.94
CA LEU A 218 -13.82 -15.51 14.57
C LEU A 218 -13.86 -16.61 15.61
N GLN A 219 -12.85 -17.48 15.59
CA GLN A 219 -12.60 -18.47 16.63
C GLN A 219 -11.17 -18.32 17.13
N ILE A 220 -10.97 -18.49 18.43
CA ILE A 220 -9.64 -18.52 19.05
C ILE A 220 -9.44 -19.93 19.57
N ILE A 221 -8.32 -20.55 19.20
CA ILE A 221 -8.00 -21.92 19.56
C ILE A 221 -6.64 -21.96 20.24
N TYR A 222 -6.67 -22.38 21.50
CA TYR A 222 -5.50 -22.79 22.26
C TYR A 222 -5.43 -24.32 22.28
N ALA A 223 -4.50 -24.90 21.51
CA ALA A 223 -4.37 -26.34 21.37
C ALA A 223 -3.53 -26.94 22.51
N LYS A 224 -4.16 -27.73 23.38
CA LYS A 224 -3.46 -28.52 24.41
C LYS A 224 -2.96 -29.84 23.81
N PRO A 225 -1.70 -30.25 24.08
CA PRO A 225 -1.17 -31.53 23.61
C PRO A 225 -2.00 -32.73 24.08
N SER A 226 -2.32 -33.61 23.15
CA SER A 226 -2.87 -34.94 23.41
C SER A 226 -1.77 -36.01 23.30
N LYS A 227 -2.07 -37.26 23.67
CA LYS A 227 -1.10 -38.38 23.56
C LYS A 227 -0.58 -38.57 22.13
N GLU A 228 -1.42 -38.35 21.12
CA GLU A 228 -1.03 -38.44 19.70
C GLU A 228 0.03 -37.39 19.33
N ASP A 229 -0.07 -36.19 19.92
CA ASP A 229 0.82 -35.07 19.62
C ASP A 229 2.25 -35.32 20.09
N TYR A 230 2.46 -36.12 21.14
CA TYR A 230 3.80 -36.56 21.58
C TYR A 230 4.47 -37.51 20.57
N VAL A 231 3.67 -38.33 19.88
CA VAL A 231 4.19 -39.22 18.83
C VAL A 231 4.52 -38.40 17.59
N ILE A 232 3.63 -37.49 17.19
CA ILE A 232 3.85 -36.57 16.07
C ILE A 232 5.07 -35.69 16.32
N SER A 233 5.24 -35.15 17.52
CA SER A 233 6.35 -34.25 17.85
C SER A 233 7.72 -34.90 17.66
N THR A 234 7.81 -36.21 17.94
CA THR A 234 9.02 -37.01 17.71
C THR A 234 9.33 -37.12 16.21
N LYS A 235 8.31 -37.37 15.37
CA LYS A 235 8.47 -37.44 13.91
C LYS A 235 8.84 -36.10 13.29
N LEU A 236 8.32 -35.01 13.84
CA LEU A 236 8.52 -33.65 13.30
C LEU A 236 9.73 -32.93 13.90
N TYR A 237 10.48 -33.55 14.81
CA TYR A 237 11.59 -32.94 15.54
C TYR A 237 11.18 -31.60 16.17
N THR A 238 10.10 -31.63 16.95
CA THR A 238 9.52 -30.45 17.60
C THR A 238 8.93 -30.78 18.97
N HIS A 239 8.34 -29.80 19.63
CA HIS A 239 7.67 -29.96 20.93
C HIS A 239 6.20 -30.40 20.76
N PRO A 240 5.63 -31.18 21.69
CA PRO A 240 4.22 -31.61 21.65
C PRO A 240 3.22 -30.47 21.46
N GLU A 241 3.48 -29.29 22.02
CA GLU A 241 2.66 -28.08 21.87
C GLU A 241 2.64 -27.58 20.43
N VAL A 242 3.78 -27.64 19.73
CA VAL A 242 3.87 -27.28 18.31
C VAL A 242 3.16 -28.32 17.46
N ALA A 243 3.35 -29.60 17.76
CA ALA A 243 2.66 -30.70 17.08
C ALA A 243 1.14 -30.60 17.19
N ALA A 244 0.62 -30.29 18.38
CA ALA A 244 -0.81 -30.09 18.62
C ALA A 244 -1.38 -28.94 17.77
N ARG A 245 -0.67 -27.80 17.69
CA ARG A 245 -1.07 -26.68 16.83
C ARG A 245 -1.03 -27.06 15.35
N LEU A 246 0.03 -27.73 14.90
CA LEU A 246 0.14 -28.19 13.51
C LEU A 246 -0.99 -29.16 13.16
N ARG A 247 -1.35 -30.08 14.06
CA ARG A 247 -2.47 -31.02 13.86
C ARG A 247 -3.78 -30.28 13.65
N VAL A 248 -4.13 -29.38 14.57
CA VAL A 248 -5.37 -28.59 14.47
C VAL A 248 -5.38 -27.75 13.19
N MET A 249 -4.26 -27.11 12.84
CA MET A 249 -4.16 -26.35 11.59
C MET A 249 -4.29 -27.25 10.36
N LYS A 250 -3.71 -28.45 10.38
CA LYS A 250 -3.85 -29.46 9.31
C LYS A 250 -5.31 -29.83 9.12
N GLU A 251 -6.02 -30.18 10.19
CA GLU A 251 -7.45 -30.50 10.16
C GLU A 251 -8.29 -29.33 9.60
N LEU A 252 -7.98 -28.10 9.99
CA LEU A 252 -8.66 -26.90 9.48
C LEU A 252 -8.41 -26.69 7.98
N ILE A 253 -7.16 -26.90 7.52
CA ILE A 253 -6.79 -26.80 6.10
C ILE A 253 -7.50 -27.88 5.29
N GLU A 254 -7.58 -29.12 5.78
CA GLU A 254 -8.23 -30.22 5.08
C GLU A 254 -9.74 -30.05 4.91
N LYS A 255 -10.40 -29.44 5.89
CA LYS A 255 -11.85 -29.13 5.89
C LYS A 255 -12.25 -27.98 4.95
N HIS A 256 -11.28 -27.24 4.42
CA HIS A 256 -11.53 -26.09 3.54
C HIS A 256 -10.85 -26.29 2.19
N LYS A 257 -11.34 -25.61 1.13
CA LYS A 257 -10.73 -25.72 -0.20
C LYS A 257 -9.47 -24.89 -0.33
N SER A 258 -9.43 -23.75 0.36
CA SER A 258 -8.35 -22.78 0.27
C SER A 258 -8.18 -22.01 1.58
N VAL A 259 -6.95 -21.98 2.09
CA VAL A 259 -6.61 -21.39 3.38
C VAL A 259 -5.40 -20.48 3.28
N LEU A 260 -5.48 -19.30 3.89
CA LEU A 260 -4.31 -18.47 4.17
C LEU A 260 -3.92 -18.64 5.63
N LEU A 261 -2.69 -19.07 5.89
CA LEU A 261 -2.12 -19.20 7.21
C LEU A 261 -1.11 -18.07 7.42
N PHE A 262 -1.53 -17.01 8.12
CA PHE A 262 -0.68 -15.87 8.42
C PHE A 262 0.21 -16.12 9.63
N THR A 263 1.45 -15.67 9.56
CA THR A 263 2.41 -15.61 10.66
C THR A 263 2.93 -14.18 10.82
N ASN A 264 3.51 -13.88 11.98
CA ASN A 264 4.07 -12.55 12.25
C ASN A 264 5.48 -12.37 11.69
N THR A 265 6.23 -13.46 11.46
CA THR A 265 7.62 -13.42 10.99
C THR A 265 7.86 -14.40 9.84
N ARG A 266 8.87 -14.08 9.03
CA ARG A 266 9.31 -14.94 7.91
C ARG A 266 9.88 -16.27 8.44
N SER A 267 10.65 -16.23 9.52
CA SER A 267 11.21 -17.43 10.15
C SER A 267 10.14 -18.41 10.60
N ILE A 268 9.06 -17.93 11.24
CA ILE A 268 7.93 -18.79 11.63
C ILE A 268 7.21 -19.34 10.40
N ALA A 269 7.05 -18.53 9.34
CA ALA A 269 6.46 -19.02 8.09
C ALA A 269 7.26 -20.18 7.49
N GLU A 270 8.59 -20.05 7.41
CA GLU A 270 9.51 -21.08 6.91
C GLU A 270 9.47 -22.34 7.78
N VAL A 271 9.52 -22.17 9.11
CA VAL A 271 9.43 -23.29 10.06
C VAL A 271 8.10 -24.02 9.90
N LEU A 272 6.96 -23.33 9.89
CA LEU A 272 5.66 -23.99 9.77
C LEU A 272 5.48 -24.71 8.43
N ALA A 273 5.86 -24.06 7.31
CA ALA A 273 5.80 -24.68 5.99
C ALA A 273 6.69 -25.93 5.91
N SER A 274 7.92 -25.84 6.46
CA SER A 274 8.83 -26.98 6.57
C SER A 274 8.24 -28.11 7.40
N ARG A 275 7.65 -27.81 8.56
CA ARG A 275 7.04 -28.84 9.43
C ARG A 275 5.85 -29.53 8.78
N PHE A 276 5.01 -28.82 8.02
CA PHE A 276 3.98 -29.47 7.21
C PHE A 276 4.56 -30.43 6.17
N LYS A 277 5.64 -30.03 5.49
CA LYS A 277 6.34 -30.87 4.50
C LYS A 277 7.07 -32.08 5.11
N VAL A 278 7.63 -31.93 6.30
CA VAL A 278 8.23 -33.07 7.03
C VAL A 278 7.15 -34.05 7.50
N TRP A 279 5.96 -33.55 7.86
CA TRP A 279 4.84 -34.42 8.19
C TRP A 279 4.37 -35.21 6.97
N ASP A 280 4.18 -34.51 5.85
CA ASP A 280 3.70 -35.08 4.60
C ASP A 280 4.33 -34.30 3.44
N VAL A 281 5.22 -34.98 2.70
CA VAL A 281 6.04 -34.39 1.64
C VAL A 281 5.16 -33.78 0.54
N ASP A 282 4.02 -34.41 0.26
CA ASP A 282 3.08 -34.00 -0.78
C ASP A 282 1.98 -33.09 -0.24
N TYR A 283 2.05 -32.70 1.04
CA TYR A 283 1.04 -31.83 1.65
C TYR A 283 0.89 -30.54 0.83
N PRO A 284 -0.32 -30.17 0.38
CA PRO A 284 -0.54 -29.13 -0.63
C PRO A 284 -0.50 -27.71 -0.01
N VAL A 285 0.58 -27.40 0.69
CA VAL A 285 0.85 -26.10 1.28
C VAL A 285 2.21 -25.58 0.80
N SER A 286 2.26 -24.28 0.53
CA SER A 286 3.50 -23.57 0.19
C SER A 286 3.68 -22.31 1.05
N ILE A 287 4.81 -21.62 0.87
CA ILE A 287 5.19 -20.42 1.60
C ILE A 287 5.10 -19.17 0.73
N HIS A 288 4.75 -18.03 1.32
CA HIS A 288 4.71 -16.75 0.63
C HIS A 288 5.21 -15.56 1.50
N HIS A 289 6.37 -14.99 1.19
CA HIS A 289 6.87 -13.74 1.80
C HIS A 289 7.72 -12.89 0.85
N GLY A 290 7.99 -11.65 1.25
CA GLY A 290 8.71 -10.65 0.44
C GLY A 290 10.11 -11.05 0.00
N SER A 291 10.82 -11.87 0.78
CA SER A 291 12.18 -12.35 0.45
C SER A 291 12.23 -13.46 -0.59
N LEU A 292 11.09 -14.08 -0.95
CA LEU A 292 11.08 -15.11 -1.98
C LEU A 292 11.29 -14.50 -3.37
N SER A 293 11.89 -15.30 -4.25
CA SER A 293 12.05 -14.94 -5.66
C SER A 293 10.69 -14.66 -6.32
N LYS A 294 10.67 -13.78 -7.33
CA LYS A 294 9.44 -13.46 -8.08
C LYS A 294 8.78 -14.72 -8.69
N PRO A 295 9.53 -15.64 -9.36
CA PRO A 295 8.94 -16.88 -9.86
C PRO A 295 8.29 -17.74 -8.77
N SER A 296 8.95 -17.89 -7.61
CA SER A 296 8.41 -18.68 -6.49
C SER A 296 7.08 -18.12 -5.98
N ARG A 297 6.98 -16.78 -5.84
CA ARG A 297 5.73 -16.14 -5.43
C ARG A 297 4.61 -16.35 -6.43
N ILE A 298 4.88 -16.15 -7.73
CA ILE A 298 3.90 -16.33 -8.79
C ILE A 298 3.39 -17.79 -8.82
N TRP A 299 4.28 -18.76 -8.66
CA TRP A 299 3.90 -20.17 -8.60
C TRP A 299 2.97 -20.45 -7.41
N ALA A 300 3.30 -19.95 -6.21
CA ALA A 300 2.48 -20.13 -5.02
C ALA A 300 1.10 -19.46 -5.14
N GLU A 301 1.05 -18.22 -5.66
CA GLU A 301 -0.19 -17.48 -5.92
C GLU A 301 -1.08 -18.24 -6.92
N LYS A 302 -0.49 -18.70 -8.04
CA LYS A 302 -1.20 -19.44 -9.09
C LYS A 302 -1.69 -20.80 -8.58
N GLY A 303 -0.84 -21.54 -7.87
CA GLY A 303 -1.18 -22.85 -7.33
C GLY A 303 -2.35 -22.80 -6.35
N LEU A 304 -2.44 -21.75 -5.50
CA LEU A 304 -3.61 -21.57 -4.64
C LEU A 304 -4.86 -21.16 -5.43
N LYS A 305 -4.71 -20.28 -6.43
CA LYS A 305 -5.82 -19.80 -7.28
C LYS A 305 -6.43 -20.93 -8.14
N GLU A 306 -5.60 -21.84 -8.62
CA GLU A 306 -5.99 -22.98 -9.46
C GLU A 306 -6.39 -24.22 -8.64
N GLY A 307 -6.12 -24.22 -7.34
CA GLY A 307 -6.47 -25.31 -6.42
C GLY A 307 -5.46 -26.45 -6.37
N GLU A 308 -4.28 -26.29 -6.98
CA GLU A 308 -3.13 -27.19 -6.81
C GLU A 308 -2.61 -27.17 -5.36
N LEU A 309 -2.73 -26.00 -4.70
CA LEU A 309 -2.44 -25.83 -3.28
C LEU A 309 -3.75 -25.64 -2.51
N LYS A 310 -3.85 -26.26 -1.34
CA LYS A 310 -4.91 -26.00 -0.36
C LYS A 310 -4.60 -24.82 0.55
N GLY A 311 -3.33 -24.45 0.73
CA GLY A 311 -3.03 -23.29 1.54
C GLY A 311 -1.66 -22.66 1.36
N LEU A 312 -1.55 -21.42 1.80
CA LEU A 312 -0.30 -20.65 1.81
C LEU A 312 0.02 -20.19 3.22
N VAL A 313 1.21 -20.56 3.69
CA VAL A 313 1.83 -19.99 4.90
C VAL A 313 2.48 -18.67 4.52
N CYS A 314 2.00 -17.56 5.07
CA CYS A 314 2.35 -16.23 4.59
C CYS A 314 2.57 -15.23 5.72
N THR A 315 3.24 -14.13 5.38
CA THR A 315 3.40 -12.96 6.25
C THR A 315 2.46 -11.84 5.77
N SER A 316 2.73 -10.58 6.12
CA SER A 316 1.99 -9.44 5.59
C SER A 316 2.03 -9.28 4.06
N SER A 317 2.84 -10.09 3.38
CA SER A 317 2.90 -10.18 1.91
C SER A 317 1.54 -10.43 1.24
N LEU A 318 0.61 -11.13 1.90
CA LEU A 318 -0.74 -11.43 1.39
C LEU A 318 -1.87 -10.75 2.18
N GLU A 319 -1.56 -9.82 3.09
CA GLU A 319 -2.59 -9.04 3.80
C GLU A 319 -3.39 -8.14 2.85
N LEU A 320 -2.69 -7.65 1.84
CA LEU A 320 -3.16 -6.62 0.91
C LEU A 320 -3.73 -7.24 -0.36
N GLY A 321 -4.33 -6.39 -1.21
CA GLY A 321 -5.18 -6.67 -2.37
C GLY A 321 -4.76 -7.66 -3.47
N ILE A 322 -3.85 -8.60 -3.22
CA ILE A 322 -3.41 -9.62 -4.19
C ILE A 322 -4.53 -10.63 -4.44
N ASP A 323 -4.80 -10.91 -5.72
CA ASP A 323 -5.79 -11.88 -6.16
C ASP A 323 -5.21 -13.31 -6.15
N VAL A 324 -5.27 -13.95 -4.99
CA VAL A 324 -4.96 -15.38 -4.81
C VAL A 324 -6.20 -16.27 -5.02
N GLY A 325 -7.24 -15.74 -5.66
CA GLY A 325 -8.51 -16.43 -5.85
C GLY A 325 -9.37 -16.47 -4.59
N ARG A 326 -10.28 -17.46 -4.55
CA ARG A 326 -11.25 -17.59 -3.47
C ARG A 326 -10.56 -18.20 -2.24
N ILE A 327 -10.65 -17.52 -1.10
CA ILE A 327 -10.20 -18.03 0.22
C ILE A 327 -11.41 -18.37 1.09
N ASP A 328 -11.45 -19.61 1.59
CA ASP A 328 -12.54 -20.10 2.44
C ASP A 328 -12.27 -19.87 3.94
N LEU A 329 -11.00 -19.90 4.37
CA LEU A 329 -10.60 -19.70 5.77
C LEU A 329 -9.28 -18.93 5.86
N VAL A 330 -9.19 -18.07 6.86
CA VAL A 330 -7.92 -17.48 7.30
C VAL A 330 -7.54 -18.07 8.66
N ILE A 331 -6.32 -18.58 8.77
CA ILE A 331 -5.69 -18.97 10.03
C ILE A 331 -4.65 -17.91 10.36
N GLN A 332 -4.68 -17.41 11.59
CA GLN A 332 -3.72 -16.47 12.14
C GLN A 332 -2.91 -17.21 13.21
N TYR A 333 -1.64 -17.51 12.95
CA TYR A 333 -0.74 -18.11 13.93
C TYR A 333 -0.13 -17.03 14.82
N ASN A 334 -0.33 -17.19 16.13
CA ASN A 334 -0.17 -16.17 17.18
C ASN A 334 -1.12 -14.99 17.08
N SER A 335 -1.23 -14.25 18.18
CA SER A 335 -1.85 -12.93 18.19
C SER A 335 -1.30 -12.08 17.04
N PRO A 336 -2.16 -11.40 16.25
CA PRO A 336 -1.72 -10.52 15.17
C PRO A 336 -1.14 -9.20 15.70
N ARG A 337 -1.11 -8.99 17.03
CA ARG A 337 -0.68 -7.78 17.75
C ARG A 337 -1.50 -6.52 17.48
N GLN A 338 -2.33 -6.52 16.43
CA GLN A 338 -3.13 -5.39 15.99
C GLN A 338 -4.49 -5.86 15.44
N VAL A 339 -5.54 -5.10 15.77
CA VAL A 339 -6.92 -5.24 15.31
C VAL A 339 -7.01 -4.97 13.81
N THR A 340 -6.38 -3.90 13.34
CA THR A 340 -6.29 -3.55 11.92
C THR A 340 -5.75 -4.71 11.08
N ARG A 341 -4.66 -5.35 11.50
CA ARG A 341 -4.11 -6.54 10.85
C ARG A 341 -5.10 -7.71 10.85
N LEU A 342 -5.74 -8.00 11.98
CA LEU A 342 -6.72 -9.09 12.05
C LEU A 342 -7.85 -8.89 11.04
N VAL A 343 -8.43 -7.68 10.99
CA VAL A 343 -9.54 -7.35 10.09
C VAL A 343 -9.12 -7.48 8.62
N GLN A 344 -7.92 -7.02 8.26
CA GLN A 344 -7.40 -7.14 6.89
C GLN A 344 -7.12 -8.59 6.49
N ARG A 345 -6.44 -9.34 7.37
CA ARG A 345 -6.12 -10.76 7.15
C ARG A 345 -7.40 -11.58 6.99
N VAL A 346 -8.34 -11.47 7.92
CA VAL A 346 -9.61 -12.22 7.87
C VAL A 346 -10.50 -11.74 6.72
N GLY A 347 -10.42 -10.46 6.35
CA GLY A 347 -11.07 -9.90 5.15
C GLY A 347 -10.56 -10.47 3.82
N ARG A 348 -9.52 -11.32 3.83
CA ARG A 348 -9.14 -12.15 2.67
C ARG A 348 -10.08 -13.33 2.47
N SER A 349 -10.66 -13.86 3.55
CA SER A 349 -11.66 -14.95 3.48
C SER A 349 -13.05 -14.43 3.12
N GLY A 350 -13.86 -15.24 2.43
CA GLY A 350 -15.23 -14.85 2.09
C GLY A 350 -15.32 -13.74 1.03
N HIS A 351 -14.34 -13.70 0.11
CA HIS A 351 -14.02 -12.61 -0.83
C HIS A 351 -15.10 -12.22 -1.89
N ARG A 352 -16.37 -12.63 -1.75
CA ARG A 352 -17.48 -12.21 -2.63
C ARG A 352 -18.63 -11.62 -1.82
N ILE A 353 -19.33 -10.66 -2.43
CA ILE A 353 -20.53 -10.01 -1.90
C ILE A 353 -21.50 -11.09 -1.37
N GLY A 354 -21.89 -10.99 -0.09
CA GLY A 354 -22.86 -11.87 0.54
C GLY A 354 -22.30 -13.09 1.28
N ARG A 355 -20.98 -13.22 1.47
CA ARG A 355 -20.39 -14.27 2.32
C ARG A 355 -19.74 -13.71 3.58
N ILE A 356 -19.84 -14.51 4.65
CA ILE A 356 -19.33 -14.26 6.00
C ILE A 356 -17.83 -14.60 6.04
N PRO A 357 -16.92 -13.64 6.28
CA PRO A 357 -15.51 -13.93 6.49
C PRO A 357 -15.29 -14.85 7.70
N LYS A 358 -14.35 -15.78 7.59
CA LYS A 358 -14.02 -16.78 8.62
C LYS A 358 -12.54 -16.69 8.98
N GLY A 359 -12.27 -16.51 10.27
CA GLY A 359 -10.94 -16.43 10.83
C GLY A 359 -10.76 -17.34 12.04
N VAL A 360 -9.62 -18.02 12.12
CA VAL A 360 -9.19 -18.75 13.33
C VAL A 360 -7.87 -18.15 13.80
N ILE A 361 -7.76 -17.81 15.08
CA ILE A 361 -6.50 -17.43 15.71
C ILE A 361 -5.98 -18.62 16.50
N MET A 362 -4.84 -19.17 16.08
CA MET A 362 -4.12 -20.27 16.74
C MET A 362 -3.08 -19.68 17.69
N THR A 363 -3.30 -19.83 18.99
CA THR A 363 -2.47 -19.19 20.02
C THR A 363 -1.46 -20.17 20.62
N ILE A 364 -0.33 -19.66 21.13
CA ILE A 364 0.77 -20.50 21.64
C ILE A 364 0.79 -20.66 23.16
N ASP A 365 0.29 -19.68 23.91
CA ASP A 365 0.28 -19.64 25.38
C ASP A 365 -0.90 -18.81 25.90
N ALA A 366 -0.99 -18.63 27.22
CA ALA A 366 -2.08 -17.92 27.87
C ALA A 366 -2.07 -16.41 27.55
N ASP A 367 -0.90 -15.76 27.52
CA ASP A 367 -0.78 -14.33 27.27
C ASP A 367 -1.13 -13.99 25.82
N ASP A 368 -0.63 -14.80 24.87
CA ASP A 368 -0.97 -14.74 23.44
C ASP A 368 -2.48 -14.97 23.23
N THR A 369 -3.09 -15.85 24.03
CA THR A 369 -4.54 -16.09 24.00
C THR A 369 -5.34 -14.91 24.51
N LEU A 370 -4.96 -14.32 25.65
CA LEU A 370 -5.61 -13.14 26.21
C LEU A 370 -5.52 -11.96 25.24
N GLU A 371 -4.35 -11.72 24.65
CA GLU A 371 -4.16 -10.65 23.66
C GLU A 371 -5.04 -10.91 22.41
N ALA A 372 -5.06 -12.13 21.89
CA ALA A 372 -5.92 -12.51 20.77
C ALA A 372 -7.42 -12.30 21.07
N MET A 373 -7.86 -12.61 22.29
CA MET A 373 -9.25 -12.38 22.74
C MET A 373 -9.61 -10.89 22.74
N VAL A 374 -8.73 -10.03 23.26
CA VAL A 374 -8.94 -8.58 23.27
C VAL A 374 -8.98 -8.04 21.84
N ILE A 375 -8.06 -8.47 20.98
CA ILE A 375 -8.01 -8.05 19.58
C ILE A 375 -9.28 -8.49 18.84
N ALA A 376 -9.70 -9.75 18.99
CA ALA A 376 -10.91 -10.26 18.35
C ALA A 376 -12.17 -9.49 18.80
N ARG A 377 -12.29 -9.21 20.12
CA ARG A 377 -13.38 -8.40 20.66
C ARG A 377 -13.41 -7.00 20.04
N LYS A 378 -12.25 -6.32 20.00
CA LYS A 378 -12.12 -4.99 19.39
C LYS A 378 -12.46 -5.01 17.89
N ALA A 379 -12.03 -6.04 17.16
CA ALA A 379 -12.35 -6.23 15.75
C ALA A 379 -13.86 -6.35 15.50
N LEU A 380 -14.56 -7.13 16.33
CA LEU A 380 -16.02 -7.29 16.25
C LEU A 380 -16.77 -5.98 16.56
N ASN A 381 -16.18 -5.11 17.40
CA ASN A 381 -16.72 -3.81 17.75
C ASN A 381 -16.36 -2.67 16.77
N ASP A 382 -15.54 -2.91 15.75
CA ASP A 382 -14.96 -1.87 14.87
C ASP A 382 -14.05 -0.86 15.62
N GLU A 383 -13.41 -1.31 16.70
CA GLU A 383 -12.46 -0.53 17.50
C GLU A 383 -11.02 -0.72 16.96
N LEU A 384 -10.62 0.14 16.03
CA LEU A 384 -9.29 0.10 15.41
C LEU A 384 -8.27 0.96 16.15
N GLU A 385 -6.98 0.65 16.00
CA GLU A 385 -5.91 1.48 16.57
C GLU A 385 -5.93 2.91 16.00
N PRO A 386 -5.65 3.94 16.82
CA PRO A 386 -5.49 5.29 16.32
C PRO A 386 -4.27 5.38 15.39
N VAL A 387 -4.40 6.18 14.33
CA VAL A 387 -3.29 6.41 13.40
C VAL A 387 -2.33 7.44 14.00
N ILE A 388 -1.05 7.07 14.12
CA ILE A 388 0.03 7.94 14.57
C ILE A 388 0.85 8.33 13.34
N ILE A 389 0.69 9.56 12.87
CA ILE A 389 1.45 10.11 11.74
C ILE A 389 2.76 10.69 12.30
N PRO A 390 3.94 10.25 11.82
CA PRO A 390 5.22 10.81 12.25
C PRO A 390 5.27 12.33 12.04
N GLU A 391 5.63 13.09 13.07
CA GLU A 391 5.75 14.54 12.98
C GLU A 391 7.16 14.91 12.51
N LYS A 392 7.24 15.62 11.38
CA LYS A 392 8.47 16.22 10.82
C LYS A 392 9.70 15.29 10.78
N PRO A 393 9.64 14.09 10.15
CA PRO A 393 10.83 13.25 10.01
C PRO A 393 11.92 13.97 9.19
N TYR A 394 12.98 14.43 9.85
CA TYR A 394 14.00 15.30 9.24
C TYR A 394 14.85 14.60 8.17
N ASP A 395 14.99 13.28 8.23
CA ASP A 395 15.62 12.47 7.20
C ASP A 395 14.82 12.50 5.88
N ALA A 396 13.50 12.33 5.96
CA ALA A 396 12.62 12.51 4.82
C ALA A 396 12.63 13.96 4.32
N LEU A 397 12.68 14.95 5.22
CA LEU A 397 12.82 16.37 4.85
C LEU A 397 14.11 16.64 4.07
N ALA A 398 15.26 16.16 4.57
CA ALA A 398 16.56 16.29 3.90
C ALA A 398 16.55 15.68 2.50
N HIS A 399 15.93 14.50 2.35
CA HIS A 399 15.75 13.85 1.05
C HIS A 399 14.93 14.72 0.09
N GLN A 400 13.83 15.31 0.56
CA GLN A 400 12.97 16.16 -0.27
C GLN A 400 13.64 17.49 -0.65
N ILE A 401 14.43 18.08 0.24
CA ILE A 401 15.26 19.26 -0.05
C ILE A 401 16.32 18.93 -1.12
N ALA A 402 17.00 17.79 -1.00
CA ALA A 402 17.90 17.31 -2.04
C ALA A 402 17.16 17.17 -3.39
N GLY A 403 15.93 16.64 -3.36
CA GLY A 403 15.03 16.59 -4.51
C GLY A 403 14.75 17.96 -5.12
N LEU A 404 14.41 18.98 -4.31
CA LEU A 404 14.22 20.36 -4.79
C LEU A 404 15.49 20.92 -5.45
N LEU A 405 16.67 20.65 -4.89
CA LEU A 405 17.95 21.06 -5.45
C LEU A 405 18.25 20.40 -6.80
N THR A 406 17.83 19.15 -7.03
CA THR A 406 17.93 18.55 -8.38
C THR A 406 17.02 19.26 -9.41
N GLN A 407 15.95 19.92 -8.95
CA GLN A 407 14.92 20.50 -9.81
C GLN A 407 15.14 21.98 -10.15
N LYS A 408 15.66 22.77 -9.21
CA LYS A 408 15.95 24.21 -9.31
C LYS A 408 17.24 24.53 -8.53
N LYS A 409 18.04 25.47 -9.03
CA LYS A 409 19.39 25.77 -8.50
C LYS A 409 19.39 26.49 -7.14
N ARG A 410 18.40 27.33 -6.87
CA ARG A 410 18.31 28.20 -5.70
C ARG A 410 16.91 28.12 -5.11
N TRP A 411 16.86 28.00 -3.79
CA TRP A 411 15.61 28.04 -3.03
C TRP A 411 15.73 28.97 -1.83
N TYR A 412 14.70 29.76 -1.58
CA TYR A 412 14.53 30.57 -0.37
C TYR A 412 13.86 29.74 0.72
N TYR A 413 14.12 30.08 1.99
CA TYR A 413 13.52 29.35 3.12
C TYR A 413 12.00 29.48 3.10
N ASP A 414 11.49 30.70 2.92
CA ASP A 414 10.05 30.96 2.97
C ASP A 414 9.26 30.23 1.89
N GLU A 415 9.79 30.12 0.66
CA GLU A 415 9.09 29.38 -0.40
C GLU A 415 9.01 27.88 -0.09
N VAL A 416 10.01 27.31 0.59
CA VAL A 416 10.03 25.90 0.98
C VAL A 416 9.21 25.65 2.23
N LEU A 417 9.27 26.53 3.23
CA LEU A 417 8.42 26.47 4.41
C LEU A 417 6.94 26.57 4.02
N MET A 418 6.59 27.52 3.15
CA MET A 418 5.22 27.66 2.64
C MET A 418 4.76 26.39 1.90
N MET A 419 5.60 25.83 1.04
CA MET A 419 5.27 24.59 0.31
C MET A 419 5.14 23.37 1.23
N PHE A 420 6.09 23.16 2.15
CA PHE A 420 6.16 21.93 2.93
C PHE A 420 5.20 21.93 4.13
N LYS A 421 4.79 23.10 4.65
CA LYS A 421 3.73 23.20 5.67
C LYS A 421 2.36 22.77 5.16
N GLU A 422 2.14 22.78 3.84
CA GLU A 422 0.91 22.23 3.25
C GLU A 422 0.81 20.72 3.46
N ALA A 423 1.93 20.00 3.57
CA ALA A 423 1.96 18.59 3.92
C ALA A 423 1.67 18.42 5.42
N TYR A 424 0.61 17.67 5.75
CA TYR A 424 0.16 17.52 7.14
C TYR A 424 1.22 17.02 8.14
N PRO A 425 2.12 16.05 7.81
CA PRO A 425 3.21 15.66 8.70
C PRO A 425 4.18 16.81 9.06
N TYR A 426 4.21 17.87 8.24
CA TYR A 426 5.10 19.03 8.33
C TYR A 426 4.35 20.35 8.58
N ARG A 427 3.07 20.32 8.92
CA ARG A 427 2.23 21.51 9.20
C ARG A 427 2.84 22.47 10.24
N ASN A 428 3.60 21.92 11.19
CA ASN A 428 4.30 22.63 12.25
C ASN A 428 5.81 22.83 11.97
N LEU A 429 6.25 22.74 10.71
CA LEU A 429 7.66 22.88 10.33
C LEU A 429 8.11 24.32 10.59
N SER A 430 9.02 24.52 11.55
CA SER A 430 9.53 25.85 11.85
C SER A 430 10.72 26.22 10.96
N LYS A 431 11.12 27.49 11.03
CA LYS A 431 12.33 27.96 10.37
C LYS A 431 13.58 27.33 10.99
N GLU A 432 13.61 27.21 12.32
CA GLU A 432 14.71 26.53 13.02
C GLU A 432 14.81 25.05 12.64
N ASP A 433 13.68 24.37 12.42
CA ASP A 433 13.68 22.99 11.92
C ASP A 433 14.37 22.90 10.55
N LEU A 434 14.04 23.81 9.63
CA LEU A 434 14.63 23.85 8.29
C LEU A 434 16.13 24.17 8.35
N GLU A 435 16.52 25.15 9.17
CA GLU A 435 17.92 25.53 9.39
C GLU A 435 18.76 24.37 9.91
N LYS A 436 18.24 23.57 10.87
CA LYS A 436 18.94 22.37 11.37
C LYS A 436 19.23 21.37 10.25
N VAL A 437 18.24 21.09 9.40
CA VAL A 437 18.41 20.16 8.28
C VAL A 437 19.38 20.73 7.23
N LEU A 438 19.25 22.01 6.91
CA LEU A 438 20.14 22.67 5.95
C LEU A 438 21.58 22.76 6.47
N LEU A 439 21.78 23.00 7.76
CA LEU A 439 23.09 22.97 8.40
C LEU A 439 23.72 21.58 8.26
N TYR A 440 22.98 20.51 8.55
CA TYR A 440 23.44 19.14 8.31
C TYR A 440 23.83 18.92 6.84
N MET A 441 23.00 19.32 5.90
CA MET A 441 23.28 19.16 4.46
C MET A 441 24.49 19.99 3.98
N HIS A 442 24.76 21.12 4.64
CA HIS A 442 25.86 22.03 4.37
C HIS A 442 27.20 21.54 4.93
N THR A 443 27.19 21.00 6.15
CA THR A 443 28.41 20.58 6.87
C THR A 443 28.77 19.11 6.64
N ARG A 444 27.82 18.28 6.19
CA ARG A 444 28.09 16.89 5.79
C ARG A 444 29.21 16.80 4.75
N TYR A 445 30.03 15.74 4.85
CA TYR A 445 30.95 15.33 3.79
C TYR A 445 30.51 13.98 3.16
N PRO A 446 30.39 13.89 1.83
CA PRO A 446 30.45 14.99 0.87
C PRO A 446 29.25 15.94 1.00
N ARG A 447 29.47 17.24 0.74
CA ARG A 447 28.44 18.28 0.83
C ARG A 447 27.34 18.08 -0.21
N ILE A 448 26.08 18.22 0.21
CA ILE A 448 24.89 18.04 -0.64
C ILE A 448 24.03 19.30 -0.79
N ALA A 449 24.28 20.35 -0.01
CA ALA A 449 23.71 21.69 -0.21
C ALA A 449 24.71 22.79 0.16
N TRP A 450 24.63 23.94 -0.51
CA TRP A 450 25.25 25.19 -0.04
C TRP A 450 24.17 26.05 0.60
N VAL A 451 24.48 26.73 1.70
CA VAL A 451 23.49 27.49 2.45
C VAL A 451 24.09 28.84 2.81
N SER A 452 23.37 29.91 2.48
CA SER A 452 23.59 31.25 3.05
C SER A 452 22.52 31.45 4.12
N PHE A 453 22.94 31.44 5.38
CA PHE A 453 22.02 31.61 6.52
C PHE A 453 21.53 33.06 6.64
N GLU A 454 22.41 34.01 6.30
CA GLU A 454 22.09 35.45 6.26
C GLU A 454 21.03 35.75 5.18
N ASP A 455 21.24 35.27 3.96
CA ASP A 455 20.29 35.46 2.85
C ASP A 455 19.09 34.49 2.88
N GLN A 456 19.07 33.57 3.84
CA GLN A 456 18.00 32.58 4.02
C GLN A 456 17.76 31.76 2.75
N VAL A 457 18.86 31.35 2.12
CA VAL A 457 18.87 30.69 0.81
C VAL A 457 19.72 29.45 0.84
N PHE A 458 19.28 28.43 0.12
CA PHE A 458 20.11 27.26 -0.15
C PHE A 458 20.21 27.00 -1.65
N LEU A 459 21.40 26.53 -2.04
CA LEU A 459 21.88 26.44 -3.39
C LEU A 459 22.32 25.01 -3.68
N ARG A 460 22.08 24.62 -4.93
CA ARG A 460 22.56 23.36 -5.48
C ARG A 460 24.09 23.38 -5.51
N PRO A 461 24.77 22.31 -5.05
CA PRO A 461 26.22 22.22 -5.17
C PRO A 461 26.70 22.30 -6.62
N GLN A 462 27.90 22.84 -6.83
CA GLN A 462 28.55 22.85 -8.15
C GLN A 462 28.78 21.44 -8.67
N LYS A 463 29.30 20.54 -7.82
CA LYS A 463 29.46 19.11 -8.13
C LYS A 463 28.17 18.37 -7.81
N LEU A 464 27.45 17.94 -8.86
CA LEU A 464 26.15 17.29 -8.72
C LEU A 464 26.22 15.83 -8.28
N LYS A 465 27.37 15.15 -8.52
CA LYS A 465 27.54 13.72 -8.27
C LYS A 465 27.01 13.31 -6.88
N ASN A 466 27.51 13.96 -5.82
CA ASN A 466 27.15 13.61 -4.44
C ASN A 466 25.67 13.87 -4.10
N LEU A 467 25.10 14.97 -4.64
CA LEU A 467 23.67 15.27 -4.47
C LEU A 467 22.80 14.19 -5.14
N TYR A 468 23.19 13.78 -6.34
CA TYR A 468 22.48 12.74 -7.10
C TYR A 468 22.62 11.38 -6.44
N GLU A 469 23.83 10.97 -6.06
CA GLU A 469 24.07 9.73 -5.31
C GLU A 469 23.23 9.70 -4.03
N TYR A 470 23.31 10.74 -3.20
CA TYR A 470 22.48 10.85 -1.99
C TYR A 470 20.98 10.73 -2.30
N TYR A 471 20.47 11.47 -3.30
CA TYR A 471 19.03 11.45 -3.59
C TYR A 471 18.54 10.09 -4.10
N PHE A 472 19.28 9.45 -5.02
CA PHE A 472 18.86 8.21 -5.68
C PHE A 472 19.16 6.96 -4.86
N GLU A 473 20.16 6.97 -3.97
CA GLU A 473 20.43 5.88 -3.02
C GLU A 473 19.44 5.88 -1.84
N ASN A 474 18.87 7.04 -1.50
CA ASN A 474 17.97 7.19 -0.35
C ASN A 474 16.49 7.40 -0.76
N LEU A 475 16.06 6.79 -1.88
CA LEU A 475 14.67 6.91 -2.34
C LEU A 475 13.65 6.24 -1.40
N SER A 476 14.08 5.23 -0.65
CA SER A 476 13.25 4.47 0.29
C SER A 476 13.45 4.98 1.72
N MET A 477 12.35 5.06 2.47
CA MET A 477 12.37 5.28 3.93
C MET A 477 12.17 3.97 4.71
N ILE A 478 12.20 2.82 4.03
CA ILE A 478 12.23 1.50 4.65
C ILE A 478 13.65 1.27 5.19
N PRO A 479 13.84 1.04 6.49
CA PRO A 479 15.16 0.78 7.04
C PRO A 479 15.70 -0.57 6.55
N ASP A 480 17.01 -0.63 6.31
CA ASP A 480 17.71 -1.90 6.07
C ASP A 480 17.86 -2.62 7.42
N GLU A 481 17.20 -3.77 7.59
CA GLU A 481 17.43 -4.66 8.73
C GLU A 481 18.69 -5.50 8.48
N LYS A 482 19.77 -5.22 9.23
CA LYS A 482 20.94 -6.11 9.30
C LYS A 482 20.78 -7.07 10.47
N GLN A 483 20.69 -8.36 10.19
CA GLN A 483 20.89 -9.39 11.21
C GLN A 483 22.39 -9.67 11.31
N TYR A 484 22.96 -9.39 12.48
CA TYR A 484 24.31 -9.84 12.80
C TYR A 484 24.16 -11.30 13.25
N LEU A 485 24.75 -12.22 12.49
CA LEU A 485 24.82 -13.65 12.82
C LEU A 485 25.75 -13.89 14.01
#